data_AF-A0A3D2LAZ9-F1
#
_entry.id   AF-A0A3D2LAZ9-F1
#
_cell.length_a   1.000
_cell.length_b   1.000
_cell.length_c   1.000
_cell.angle_alpha   90.00
_cell.angle_beta   90.00
_cell.angle_gamma   90.00
#
_symmetry.space_group_name_H-M   'P 1'
#
loop_
_entity.id
_entity.type
_entity.pdbx_description
1 polymer ?
#
loop_
_entity_poly.entity_id
_entity_poly.type
_entity_poly.pdbx_seq_one_letter_code
_entity_poly.pdbx_strand_id
1 'polypeptide(L)'
;IGAVPPLMLKTADNPDGIPMDVFDDFRRQLSDNRASFFLDVPSGPFFGFNRDHVETVEAMVHNWWRQGMMGSAKAHYDCIAAFSETDFTEDLKAL
;
A
#
# COMPACT_ATOMS: atom_id res chain seq x y z
N ILE A 1 12.53 -7.52 -5.86
CA ILE A 1 11.85 -6.29 -6.35
C ILE A 1 10.89 -6.75 -7.43
N GLY A 2 9.58 -6.74 -7.14
CA GLY A 2 8.54 -7.03 -8.13
C GLY A 2 8.18 -5.77 -8.89
N ALA A 3 7.77 -5.89 -10.14
CA ALA A 3 7.33 -4.74 -10.93
C ALA A 3 6.03 -4.17 -10.33
N VAL A 4 5.98 -2.86 -10.15
CA VAL A 4 4.72 -2.16 -9.86
C VAL A 4 3.87 -2.27 -11.13
N PRO A 5 2.65 -2.84 -11.06
CA PRO A 5 1.78 -2.89 -12.23
C PRO A 5 1.41 -1.47 -12.66
N PRO A 6 1.09 -1.25 -13.95
CA PRO A 6 0.72 0.07 -14.48
C PRO A 6 -0.44 0.74 -13.72
N LEU A 7 -1.37 -0.08 -13.22
CA LEU A 7 -2.51 0.33 -12.40
C LEU A 7 -2.78 -0.76 -11.35
N MET A 8 -3.03 -0.36 -10.09
CA MET A 8 -3.38 -1.29 -9.02
C MET A 8 -4.90 -1.46 -8.89
N LEU A 9 -5.68 -0.39 -9.13
CA LEU A 9 -7.13 -0.40 -9.03
C LEU A 9 -7.76 -1.32 -10.07
N LYS A 10 -8.77 -2.08 -9.62
CA LYS A 10 -9.64 -2.85 -10.49
C LYS A 10 -10.51 -1.92 -11.34
N THR A 11 -10.39 -2.03 -12.65
CA THR A 11 -11.20 -1.31 -13.64
C THR A 11 -11.69 -2.29 -14.72
N ALA A 12 -12.44 -1.81 -15.71
CA ALA A 12 -12.79 -2.62 -16.87
C ALA A 12 -11.54 -3.05 -17.67
N ASP A 13 -10.55 -2.17 -17.74
CA ASP A 13 -9.28 -2.40 -18.46
C ASP A 13 -8.22 -3.09 -17.59
N ASN A 14 -8.46 -3.18 -16.28
CA ASN A 14 -7.66 -3.93 -15.31
C ASN A 14 -8.53 -4.83 -14.41
N PRO A 15 -9.15 -5.90 -14.96
CA PRO A 15 -10.14 -6.71 -14.23
C PRO A 15 -9.55 -7.52 -13.06
N ASP A 16 -8.25 -7.77 -13.09
CA ASP A 16 -7.50 -8.50 -12.05
C ASP A 16 -6.90 -7.57 -10.98
N GLY A 17 -7.16 -6.27 -11.07
CA GLY A 17 -6.75 -5.28 -10.08
C GLY A 17 -7.43 -5.48 -8.73
N ILE A 18 -7.02 -4.67 -7.77
CA ILE A 18 -7.54 -4.66 -6.40
C ILE A 18 -8.82 -3.81 -6.35
N PRO A 19 -9.92 -4.30 -5.75
CA PRO A 19 -11.16 -3.52 -5.68
C PRO A 19 -11.01 -2.23 -4.86
N MET A 20 -11.83 -1.20 -5.18
CA MET A 20 -11.75 0.13 -4.56
C MET A 20 -11.95 0.10 -3.03
N ASP A 21 -12.78 -0.82 -2.54
CA ASP A 21 -13.09 -0.94 -1.11
C ASP A 21 -11.86 -1.22 -0.25
N VAL A 22 -10.83 -1.88 -0.79
CA VAL A 22 -9.54 -2.10 -0.11
C VAL A 22 -8.78 -0.77 0.06
N PHE A 23 -8.78 0.10 -0.96
CA PHE A 23 -8.10 1.39 -0.87
C PHE A 23 -8.90 2.39 -0.01
N ASP A 24 -10.23 2.33 -0.04
CA ASP A 24 -11.08 3.08 0.88
C ASP A 24 -10.91 2.61 2.33
N ASP A 25 -10.71 1.32 2.55
CA ASP A 25 -10.34 0.78 3.85
C ASP A 25 -8.98 1.31 4.33
N PHE A 26 -7.97 1.36 3.45
CA PHE A 26 -6.68 1.98 3.79
C PHE A 26 -6.83 3.45 4.20
N ARG A 27 -7.63 4.22 3.47
CA ARG A 27 -7.94 5.62 3.81
C ARG A 27 -8.58 5.73 5.18
N ARG A 28 -9.56 4.88 5.47
CA ARG A 28 -10.27 4.84 6.75
C ARG A 28 -9.33 4.48 7.91
N GLN A 29 -8.57 3.40 7.78
CA GLN A 29 -7.63 2.98 8.83
C GLN A 29 -6.57 4.05 9.11
N LEU A 30 -6.07 4.70 8.05
CA LEU A 30 -5.12 5.80 8.18
C LEU A 30 -5.75 7.00 8.89
N SER A 31 -6.97 7.39 8.52
CA SER A 31 -7.66 8.53 9.16
C SER A 31 -8.01 8.27 10.62
N ASP A 32 -8.42 7.04 10.94
CA ASP A 32 -8.91 6.67 12.27
C ASP A 32 -7.75 6.47 13.24
N ASN A 33 -6.75 5.68 12.85
CA ASN A 33 -5.57 5.42 13.66
C ASN A 33 -4.35 5.08 12.79
N ARG A 34 -3.72 6.12 12.25
CA ARG A 34 -2.49 5.96 11.46
C ARG A 34 -1.40 5.17 12.19
N ALA A 35 -1.27 5.25 13.51
CA ALA A 35 -0.20 4.56 14.21
C ALA A 35 -0.36 3.04 14.13
N SER A 36 -1.58 2.53 14.27
CA SER A 36 -1.91 1.11 14.07
C SER A 36 -1.80 0.71 12.60
N PHE A 37 -2.37 1.52 11.69
CA PHE A 37 -2.24 1.26 10.24
C PHE A 37 -0.77 1.08 9.80
N PHE A 38 0.13 1.95 10.27
CA PHE A 38 1.55 1.87 9.94
C PHE A 38 2.28 0.69 10.62
N LEU A 39 1.68 0.02 11.61
CA LEU A 39 2.19 -1.24 12.18
C LEU A 39 1.62 -2.43 11.43
N ASP A 40 0.32 -2.43 11.12
CA ASP A 40 -0.40 -3.56 10.55
C ASP A 40 0.05 -3.87 9.12
N VAL A 41 0.27 -2.84 8.29
CA VAL A 41 0.74 -2.99 6.91
C VAL A 41 2.07 -3.77 6.80
N PRO A 42 3.17 -3.36 7.45
CA PRO A 42 4.44 -4.07 7.39
C PRO A 42 4.43 -5.41 8.16
N SER A 43 3.53 -5.58 9.14
CA SER A 43 3.38 -6.84 9.88
C SER A 43 2.63 -7.91 9.08
N GLY A 44 1.87 -7.51 8.06
CA GLY A 44 1.09 -8.41 7.21
C GLY A 44 1.77 -8.70 5.86
N PRO A 45 1.06 -8.48 4.73
CA PRO A 45 1.52 -8.94 3.42
C PRO A 45 2.65 -8.11 2.80
N PHE A 46 2.92 -6.90 3.29
CA PHE A 46 3.89 -6.00 2.67
C PHE A 46 5.31 -6.59 2.61
N PHE A 47 5.74 -7.23 3.69
CA PHE A 47 6.99 -8.02 3.73
C PHE A 47 6.74 -9.53 3.60
N GLY A 48 5.49 -9.95 3.41
CA GLY A 48 5.11 -11.36 3.28
C GLY A 48 5.07 -12.13 4.59
N PHE A 49 5.05 -11.46 5.74
CA PHE A 49 4.95 -12.08 7.07
C PHE A 49 3.59 -12.76 7.32
N ASN A 50 2.61 -12.51 6.46
CA ASN A 50 1.34 -13.24 6.45
C ASN A 50 1.42 -14.64 5.80
N ARG A 51 2.57 -15.04 5.24
CA ARG A 51 2.75 -16.34 4.57
C ARG A 51 3.18 -17.40 5.57
N ASP A 52 2.74 -18.62 5.35
CA ASP A 52 3.16 -19.76 6.16
C ASP A 52 4.68 -19.89 6.19
N HIS A 53 5.21 -20.20 7.37
CA HIS A 53 6.64 -20.40 7.64
C HIS A 53 7.53 -19.17 7.45
N VAL A 54 6.97 -17.98 7.31
CA VAL A 54 7.73 -16.73 7.33
C VAL A 54 7.62 -16.11 8.72
N GLU A 55 8.74 -16.03 9.44
CA GLU A 55 8.78 -15.36 10.75
C GLU A 55 8.81 -13.83 10.56
N THR A 56 8.00 -13.12 11.34
CA THR A 56 8.02 -11.66 11.41
C THR A 56 9.35 -11.16 11.97
N VAL A 57 9.95 -10.18 11.30
CA VAL A 57 11.13 -9.48 11.80
C VAL A 57 10.70 -8.15 12.43
N GLU A 58 10.45 -8.16 13.75
CA GLU A 58 9.93 -7.01 14.50
C GLU A 58 10.74 -5.72 14.29
N ALA A 59 12.07 -5.83 14.24
CA ALA A 59 12.94 -4.67 14.00
C ALA A 59 12.68 -4.01 12.62
N MET A 60 12.32 -4.81 11.62
CA MET A 60 11.99 -4.34 10.28
C MET A 60 10.63 -3.63 10.26
N VAL A 61 9.64 -4.22 10.91
CA VAL A 61 8.30 -3.65 11.11
C VAL A 61 8.39 -2.29 11.81
N HIS A 62 9.05 -2.24 12.97
CA HIS A 62 9.18 -1.01 13.75
C HIS A 62 10.00 0.08 13.04
N ASN A 63 11.05 -0.29 12.29
CA ASN A 63 11.81 0.69 11.52
C ASN A 63 10.99 1.25 10.34
N TRP A 64 10.13 0.45 9.71
CA TRP A 64 9.21 0.93 8.68
C TRP A 64 8.15 1.86 9.28
N TRP A 65 7.54 1.45 10.40
CA TRP A 65 6.60 2.28 11.15
C TRP A 65 7.21 3.63 11.54
N ARG A 66 8.43 3.64 12.08
CA ARG A 66 9.16 4.86 12.45
C ARG A 66 9.28 5.81 11.27
N GLN A 67 9.64 5.30 10.08
CA GLN A 67 9.79 6.12 8.87
C GLN A 67 8.44 6.64 8.38
N GLY A 68 7.41 5.79 8.33
CA GLY A 68 6.07 6.20 7.95
C GLY A 68 5.50 7.26 8.89
N MET A 69 5.68 7.12 10.20
CA MET A 69 5.16 8.08 11.18
C MET A 69 5.84 9.45 11.14
N MET A 70 7.01 9.59 10.51
CA MET A 70 7.63 10.88 10.23
C MET A 70 6.94 11.67 9.09
N GLY A 71 6.08 11.02 8.30
CA GLY A 71 5.37 11.63 7.19
C GLY A 71 4.11 12.41 7.59
N SER A 72 3.63 13.24 6.65
CA SER A 72 2.36 13.96 6.80
C SER A 72 1.17 13.00 6.63
N ALA A 73 0.25 13.02 7.60
CA ALA A 73 -0.97 12.21 7.53
C ALA A 73 -1.81 12.52 6.28
N LYS A 74 -1.93 13.81 5.92
CA LYS A 74 -2.65 14.23 4.71
C LYS A 74 -1.96 13.76 3.44
N ALA A 75 -0.63 13.89 3.37
CA ALA A 75 0.13 13.43 2.22
C ALA A 75 0.00 11.91 2.05
N HIS A 76 -0.01 11.15 3.15
CA HIS A 76 -0.20 9.71 3.10
C HIS A 76 -1.62 9.32 2.66
N TYR A 77 -2.64 10.02 3.14
CA TYR A 77 -4.02 9.83 2.69
C TYR A 77 -4.14 10.04 1.18
N ASP A 78 -3.58 11.14 0.65
CA ASP A 78 -3.62 11.47 -0.78
C ASP A 78 -2.79 10.48 -1.60
N CYS A 79 -1.65 10.02 -1.05
CA CYS A 79 -0.78 9.04 -1.68
C CYS A 79 -1.52 7.72 -1.97
N ILE A 80 -2.52 7.35 -1.17
CA ILE A 80 -3.33 6.16 -1.43
C ILE A 80 -4.01 6.24 -2.79
N ALA A 81 -4.63 7.38 -3.13
CA ALA A 81 -5.18 7.58 -4.47
C ALA A 81 -4.07 7.57 -5.54
N ALA A 82 -2.96 8.27 -5.27
CA ALA A 82 -1.87 8.39 -6.22
C ALA A 82 -1.26 7.04 -6.63
N PHE A 83 -0.98 6.13 -5.69
CA PHE A 83 -0.40 4.83 -6.04
C PHE A 83 -1.43 3.80 -6.55
N SER A 84 -2.72 3.96 -6.20
CA SER A 84 -3.72 2.94 -6.53
C SER A 84 -4.48 3.24 -7.81
N GLU A 85 -4.81 4.50 -8.07
CA GLU A 85 -5.75 4.92 -9.12
C GLU A 85 -5.06 5.57 -10.32
N THR A 86 -3.80 6.00 -10.18
CA THR A 86 -3.05 6.54 -11.32
C THR A 86 -2.69 5.41 -12.26
N ASP A 87 -3.14 5.52 -13.51
CA ASP A 87 -2.81 4.57 -14.58
C ASP A 87 -1.59 5.05 -15.37
N PHE A 88 -0.48 4.34 -15.20
CA PHE A 88 0.79 4.60 -15.89
C PHE A 88 0.92 3.80 -17.20
N THR A 89 -0.14 3.18 -17.72
CA THR A 89 -0.08 2.34 -18.92
C THR A 89 0.48 3.07 -20.14
N GLU A 90 0.07 4.32 -20.38
CA GLU A 90 0.58 5.10 -21.51
C GLU A 90 2.03 5.55 -21.29
N ASP A 91 2.40 5.92 -20.06
CA ASP A 91 3.78 6.26 -19.72
C ASP A 91 4.72 5.08 -19.99
N LEU A 92 4.29 3.86 -19.68
CA LEU A 92 5.05 2.64 -19.95
C LEU A 92 5.13 2.27 -21.43
N LYS A 93 4.11 2.60 -22.24
CA LYS A 93 4.16 2.42 -23.70
C LYS A 93 5.10 3.40 -24.40
N ALA A 94 5.36 4.54 -23.77
CA ALA A 94 6.22 5.60 -24.30
C ALA A 94 7.72 5.41 -23.99
N LEU A 95 8.09 4.39 -23.20
CA LEU A 95 9.47 3.97 -22.93
C LEU A 95 10.04 3.14 -24.09
#